data_AF-A0AAJ2E5W6-F1
#
_entry.id   AF-A0AAJ2E5W6-F1
#
_cell.length_a   1.000
_cell.length_b   1.000
_cell.length_c   1.000
_cell.angle_alpha   90.00
_cell.angle_beta   90.00
_cell.angle_gamma   90.00
#
_symmetry.space_group_name_H-M   'P 1'
#
loop_
_entity.id
_entity.type
_entity.pdbx_description
1 polymer ?
#
loop_
_entity_poly.entity_id
_entity_poly.type
_entity_poly.pdbx_seq_one_letter_code
_entity_poly.pdbx_strand_id
1 'polypeptide(L)' 'MKVLTLRVFRAPSGRWSGHLAVNGNVFGAISGCISPQAVEEAVREQGFFPDHVEINDP' A
#
# COMPACT_ATOMS: atom_id res chain seq x y z
N MET A 1 0.26 20.29 -5.31
CA MET A 1 -0.23 18.98 -5.80
C MET A 1 -0.33 18.04 -4.62
N LYS A 2 -1.34 17.15 -4.58
CA LYS A 2 -1.43 16.08 -3.58
C LYS A 2 -0.71 14.86 -4.15
N VAL A 3 0.23 14.29 -3.40
CA VAL A 3 0.96 13.09 -3.78
C VAL A 3 0.36 11.91 -3.02
N LEU A 4 -0.10 10.90 -3.74
CA LEU A 4 -0.61 9.66 -3.20
C LEU A 4 0.52 8.62 -3.14
N THR A 5 0.88 8.18 -1.95
CA THR A 5 1.92 7.19 -1.71
C THR A 5 1.29 5.90 -1.18
N LEU A 6 1.66 4.76 -1.75
CA LEU A 6 1.36 3.44 -1.20
C LEU A 6 2.62 2.87 -0.55
N ARG A 7 2.54 2.64 0.76
CA ARG A 7 3.61 2.01 1.54
C ARG A 7 3.29 0.56 1.78
N VAL A 8 3.93 -0.32 1.03
CA VAL A 8 3.79 -1.77 1.11
C VAL A 8 4.80 -2.32 2.11
N PHE A 9 4.36 -3.21 2.99
CA PHE A 9 5.21 -3.85 3.99
C PHE A 9 4.77 -5.28 4.29
N ARG A 10 5.70 -6.09 4.78
CA ARG A 10 5.40 -7.44 5.26
C ARG A 10 5.04 -7.40 6.74
N ALA A 11 3.83 -7.83 7.07
CA ALA A 11 3.37 -7.91 8.45
C ALA A 11 4.01 -9.11 9.18
N PRO A 12 4.04 -9.13 10.53
CA PRO A 12 4.56 -10.27 11.30
C PRO A 12 3.90 -11.61 10.99
N SER A 13 2.68 -11.60 10.43
CA SER A 13 1.98 -12.80 9.94
C SER A 13 2.61 -13.41 8.68
N GLY A 14 3.64 -12.76 8.11
CA GLY A 14 4.27 -13.14 6.84
C GLY A 14 3.48 -12.70 5.60
N ARG A 15 2.30 -12.11 5.79
CA ARG A 15 1.46 -11.55 4.71
C ARG A 15 1.83 -10.11 4.39
N TRP A 16 1.48 -9.69 3.19
CA TRP A 16 1.71 -8.33 2.71
C TRP A 16 0.54 -7.41 3.06
N SER A 17 0.87 -6.16 3.40
CA SER A 17 -0.09 -5.11 3.75
C SER A 17 0.38 -3.79 3.13
N GLY A 18 -0.51 -2.80 3.05
CA GLY A 18 -0.22 -1.50 2.47
C GLY A 18 -0.92 -0.36 3.21
N HIS A 19 -0.26 0.78 3.37
CA HIS A 19 -0.87 2.02 3.82
C HIS A 19 -0.94 3.03 2.68
N LEU A 20 -2.12 3.62 2.48
CA LEU A 20 -2.33 4.73 1.55
C LEU A 20 -2.19 6.05 2.31
N ALA A 21 -1.32 6.92 1.81
CA ALA A 21 -1.08 8.24 2.39
C ALA A 21 -1.16 9.35 1.33
N VAL A 22 -1.82 10.47 1.67
CA VAL A 22 -1.76 11.70 0.88
C VAL A 22 -0.87 12.70 1.60
N ASN A 23 0.20 13.14 0.93
CA ASN A 23 1.18 14.07 1.51
C ASN A 23 1.72 13.59 2.88
N GLY A 24 1.95 12.28 3.02
CA GLY A 24 2.44 11.65 4.25
C GLY A 24 1.36 11.32 5.30
N ASN A 25 0.13 11.78 5.14
CA ASN A 25 -0.98 11.47 6.04
C ASN A 25 -1.72 10.21 5.61
N VAL A 26 -1.64 9.16 6.41
CA VAL A 26 -2.33 7.89 6.15
C VAL A 26 -3.84 8.05 6.28
N PHE A 27 -4.59 7.55 5.29
CA PHE A 27 -6.05 7.61 5.27
C PHE A 27 -6.71 6.26 4.93
N GLY A 28 -5.92 5.26 4.53
CA GLY A 28 -6.43 3.93 4.16
C GLY A 28 -5.39 2.84 4.35
N ALA A 29 -5.87 1.60 4.43
CA ALA A 29 -5.02 0.42 4.60
C ALA A 29 -5.57 -0.79 3.84
N ILE A 30 -4.67 -1.61 3.30
CA ILE A 30 -4.91 -2.93 2.75
C ILE A 30 -4.13 -3.93 3.60
N SER A 31 -4.69 -5.10 3.87
CA SER A 31 -4.02 -6.11 4.68
C SER A 31 -4.29 -7.52 4.18
N GLY A 32 -3.38 -8.44 4.52
CA GLY A 32 -3.58 -9.87 4.34
C GLY A 32 -3.33 -10.39 2.92
N CYS A 33 -2.64 -9.63 2.07
CA CYS A 33 -2.26 -10.00 0.71
C CYS A 33 -1.14 -11.05 0.68
N ILE A 34 -1.09 -11.83 -0.40
CA ILE A 34 -0.11 -12.91 -0.58
C ILE A 34 1.22 -12.42 -1.16
N SER A 35 1.23 -11.25 -1.79
CA SER A 35 2.39 -10.64 -2.45
C SER A 35 2.30 -9.11 -2.37
N PRO A 36 3.40 -8.37 -2.59
CA PRO A 36 3.34 -6.91 -2.66
C PRO A 36 2.51 -6.43 -3.86
N GLN A 37 2.55 -7.14 -5.00
CA GLN A 37 1.73 -6.82 -6.17
C GLN A 37 0.24 -6.96 -5.88
N ALA A 38 -0.17 -7.96 -5.09
CA ALA A 38 -1.57 -8.12 -4.68
C ALA A 38 -2.05 -6.95 -3.80
N VAL A 39 -1.14 -6.25 -3.10
CA VAL A 39 -1.49 -5.00 -2.39
C VAL A 39 -1.76 -3.89 -3.40
N GLU A 40 -0.90 -3.71 -4.41
CA GLU A 40 -1.09 -2.72 -5.47
C GLU A 40 -2.39 -2.94 -6.26
N GLU A 41 -2.68 -4.19 -6.62
CA GLU A 41 -3.90 -4.57 -7.32
C GLU A 41 -5.15 -4.24 -6.49
N ALA A 42 -5.17 -4.62 -5.21
CA ALA A 42 -6.30 -4.32 -4.32
C ALA A 42 -6.54 -2.80 -4.14
N VAL A 43 -5.48 -1.99 -4.20
CA VAL A 43 -5.57 -0.52 -4.19
C VAL A 43 -6.18 0.00 -5.50
N ARG A 44 -5.74 -0.54 -6.65
CA ARG A 44 -6.26 -0.16 -7.98
C ARG A 44 -7.72 -0.55 -8.18
N GLU A 45 -8.13 -1.72 -7.68
CA GLU A 45 -9.52 -2.18 -7.70
C GLU A 45 -10.45 -1.23 -6.92
N GLN A 46 -9.92 -0.53 -5.92
CA GLN A 46 -10.64 0.49 -5.15
C GLN A 46 -10.58 1.89 -5.79
N GLY A 47 -10.01 2.02 -6.99
CA GLY A 47 -9.93 3.28 -7.73
C GLY A 47 -8.80 4.21 -7.30
N PHE A 48 -7.84 3.72 -6.50
CA PHE A 48 -6.67 4.50 -6.11
C PHE A 48 -5.47 4.15 -6.99
N PHE A 49 -4.77 5.19 -7.47
CA PHE A 49 -3.61 5.05 -8.35
C PHE A 49 -2.44 5.80 -7.71
N PRO A 50 -1.63 5.14 -6.87
CA PRO A 50 -0.50 5.79 -6.19
C PRO A 50 0.51 6.34 -7.19
N ASP A 51 0.99 7.56 -6.94
CA ASP A 51 2.09 8.18 -7.70
C ASP A 51 3.43 7.52 -7.37
N HIS A 52 3.56 7.05 -6.13
CA HIS A 52 4.74 6.38 -5.61
C HIS A 52 4.38 5.14 -4.82
N VAL A 53 5.16 4.08 -5.00
CA VAL A 53 5.07 2.84 -4.23
C VAL A 53 6.39 2.65 -3.50
N GLU A 54 6.32 2.55 -2.18
CA GLU A 54 7.45 2.25 -1.29
C GLU A 54 7.27 0.82 -0.79
N ILE A 55 8.25 -0.07 -1.00
CA ILE A 55 8.20 -1.45 -0.50
C ILE A 55 9.25 -1.59 0.61
N ASN A 56 8.78 -1.85 1.83
CA ASN A 56 9.61 -2.09 3.00
C ASN A 56 9.48 -3.55 3.43
N ASP A 57 10.42 -4.38 2.97
CA ASP A 57 10.58 -5.77 3.42
C ASP A 57 11.87 -5.85 4.26
N PRO A 58 11.77 -6.06 5.58
CA PRO A 58 12.95 -6.17 6.44
C PRO A 58 13.76 -7.44 6.20
#